data_AF-A0A3C1SB58-F1
#
_entry.id   AF-A0A3C1SB58-F1
#
_cell.length_a   1.000
_cell.length_b   1.000
_cell.length_c   1.000
_cell.angle_alpha   90.00
_cell.angle_beta   90.00
_cell.angle_gamma   90.00
#
_symmetry.space_group_name_H-M   'P 1'
#
loop_
_entity.id
_entity.type
_entity.pdbx_description
1 polymer ?
#
loop_
_entity_poly.entity_id
_entity_poly.type
_entity_poly.pdbx_seq_one_letter_code
_entity_poly.pdbx_strand_id
1 'polypeptide(L)'
;MIKWKSDILQTQAQRRWQEFCQASQEQNIAVPDDPEFINTAQQVFTFSDFIAKACIREPKLLQDLVNSGDLGKAYEPDEYCIKLKSFLADVRDEASLIRRLRKFRRREMVRIAWRDLGGNAELSETMSDLSHFADACVQTALCFLYDWQTAQFGIPVN
;
A
#
# COMPACT_ATOMS: atom_id res chain seq x y z
N MET A 1 4.47 -25.72 -6.91
CA MET A 1 3.13 -26.01 -6.36
C MET A 1 3.29 -26.37 -4.88
N ILE A 2 3.22 -25.37 -3.99
CA ILE A 2 3.44 -25.56 -2.55
C ILE A 2 2.16 -26.18 -1.94
N LYS A 3 2.22 -27.46 -1.54
CA LYS A 3 1.12 -28.14 -0.84
C LYS A 3 1.13 -27.72 0.64
N TRP A 4 0.29 -26.74 0.99
CA TRP A 4 0.12 -26.27 2.37
C TRP A 4 -0.57 -27.34 3.22
N LYS A 5 0.20 -28.02 4.09
CA LYS A 5 -0.20 -29.23 4.85
C LYS A 5 -0.61 -28.97 6.32
N SER A 6 -0.85 -27.73 6.74
CA SER A 6 -1.31 -27.43 8.12
C SER A 6 -2.70 -26.82 8.11
N ASP A 7 -3.67 -27.54 8.68
CA ASP A 7 -5.07 -27.11 8.83
C ASP A 7 -5.20 -25.75 9.51
N ILE A 8 -4.25 -25.41 10.39
CA ILE A 8 -4.23 -24.14 11.13
C ILE A 8 -4.06 -22.95 10.18
N LEU A 9 -3.14 -23.06 9.21
CA LEU A 9 -2.88 -21.98 8.26
C LEU A 9 -4.06 -21.78 7.31
N GLN A 10 -4.67 -22.87 6.85
CA GLN A 10 -5.87 -22.81 6.01
C GLN A 10 -7.05 -22.18 6.77
N THR A 11 -7.23 -22.55 8.04
CA THR A 11 -8.27 -21.97 8.90
C THR A 11 -8.06 -20.47 9.13
N GLN A 12 -6.82 -20.03 9.37
CA GLN A 12 -6.52 -18.61 9.53
C GLN A 12 -6.70 -17.83 8.23
N ALA A 13 -6.26 -18.38 7.09
CA ALA A 13 -6.45 -17.79 5.77
C ALA A 13 -7.93 -17.52 5.50
N GLN A 14 -8.75 -18.56 5.68
CA GLN A 14 -10.19 -18.52 5.45
C GLN A 14 -10.87 -17.50 6.38
N ARG A 15 -10.51 -17.49 7.66
CA ARG A 15 -11.06 -16.55 8.63
C ARG A 15 -10.76 -15.09 8.24
N ARG A 16 -9.49 -14.76 7.93
CA ARG A 16 -9.10 -13.39 7.55
C ARG A 16 -9.76 -12.94 6.26
N TRP A 17 -9.89 -13.86 5.30
CA TRP A 17 -10.62 -13.60 4.07
C TRP A 17 -12.10 -13.31 4.32
N GLN A 18 -12.76 -14.08 5.19
CA GLN A 18 -14.15 -13.85 5.58
C GLN A 18 -14.33 -12.51 6.31
N GLU A 19 -13.44 -12.18 7.25
CA GLU A 19 -13.43 -10.87 7.94
C GLU A 19 -13.30 -9.72 6.94
N PHE A 20 -12.45 -9.86 5.92
CA PHE A 20 -12.32 -8.88 4.84
C PHE A 20 -13.58 -8.78 3.97
N CYS A 21 -14.18 -9.92 3.59
CA CYS A 21 -15.41 -9.95 2.79
C CYS A 21 -16.56 -9.27 3.55
N GLN A 22 -16.70 -9.54 4.85
CA GLN A 22 -17.69 -8.90 5.70
C GLN A 22 -17.48 -7.39 5.78
N ALA A 23 -16.26 -6.95 6.09
CA ALA A 23 -15.93 -5.51 6.13
C ALA A 23 -16.17 -4.81 4.78
N SER A 24 -15.93 -5.53 3.68
CA SER A 24 -16.20 -5.02 2.33
C SER A 24 -17.70 -4.86 2.08
N GLN A 25 -18.52 -5.84 2.49
CA GLN A 25 -19.98 -5.77 2.39
C GLN A 25 -20.54 -4.61 3.22
N GLU A 26 -20.10 -4.44 4.47
CA GLU A 26 -20.52 -3.34 5.35
C GLU A 26 -20.25 -1.95 4.76
N GLN A 27 -19.21 -1.84 3.92
CA GLN A 27 -18.79 -0.60 3.27
C GLN A 27 -19.23 -0.49 1.79
N ASN A 28 -20.06 -1.43 1.29
CA ASN A 28 -20.45 -1.52 -0.13
C ASN A 28 -19.27 -1.52 -1.11
N ILE A 29 -18.20 -2.22 -0.74
CA ILE A 29 -16.98 -2.40 -1.54
C ILE A 29 -17.11 -3.72 -2.31
N ALA A 30 -17.10 -3.66 -3.64
CA ALA A 30 -17.01 -4.84 -4.49
C ALA A 30 -15.64 -5.53 -4.30
N VAL A 31 -15.69 -6.83 -4.01
CA VAL A 31 -14.54 -7.73 -3.93
C VAL A 31 -14.44 -8.51 -5.24
N PRO A 32 -13.25 -8.65 -5.85
CA PRO A 32 -13.09 -9.48 -7.03
C PRO A 32 -13.45 -10.95 -6.74
N ASP A 33 -14.26 -11.55 -7.62
CA ASP A 33 -14.68 -12.96 -7.55
C ASP A 33 -13.76 -13.90 -8.35
N ASP A 34 -12.58 -13.40 -8.74
CA ASP A 34 -11.60 -14.17 -9.49
C ASP A 34 -10.88 -15.19 -8.59
N PRO A 35 -10.88 -16.50 -8.91
CA PRO A 35 -10.26 -17.52 -8.07
C PRO A 35 -8.75 -17.33 -7.84
N GLU A 36 -8.03 -16.80 -8.83
CA GLU A 36 -6.60 -16.54 -8.71
C GLU A 36 -6.34 -15.41 -7.71
N PHE A 37 -7.08 -14.30 -7.84
CA PHE A 37 -7.05 -13.20 -6.88
C PHE A 37 -7.37 -13.65 -5.45
N ILE A 38 -8.43 -14.46 -5.27
CA ILE A 38 -8.83 -14.95 -3.94
C ILE A 38 -7.72 -15.81 -3.31
N ASN A 39 -7.09 -16.68 -4.10
CA ASN A 39 -5.98 -17.51 -3.64
C ASN A 39 -4.78 -16.65 -3.21
N THR A 40 -4.38 -15.68 -4.04
CA THR A 40 -3.32 -14.73 -3.67
C THR A 40 -3.69 -13.95 -2.41
N ALA A 41 -4.93 -13.46 -2.29
CA ALA A 41 -5.39 -12.74 -1.11
C ALA A 41 -5.29 -13.59 0.17
N GLN A 42 -5.78 -14.83 0.11
CA GLN A 42 -5.69 -15.79 1.22
C GLN A 42 -4.24 -16.08 1.59
N GLN A 43 -3.36 -16.24 0.60
CA GLN A 43 -1.94 -16.44 0.81
C GLN A 43 -1.31 -15.24 1.53
N VAL A 44 -1.46 -14.03 0.96
CA VAL A 44 -0.91 -12.78 1.51
C VAL A 44 -1.43 -12.51 2.93
N PHE A 45 -2.74 -12.70 3.17
CA PHE A 45 -3.35 -12.48 4.48
C PHE A 45 -2.87 -13.49 5.52
N THR A 46 -2.51 -14.70 5.10
CA THR A 46 -1.91 -15.70 5.99
C THR A 46 -0.51 -15.29 6.43
N PHE A 47 0.31 -14.80 5.49
CA PHE A 47 1.71 -14.47 5.77
C PHE A 47 1.90 -13.11 6.43
N SER A 48 0.93 -12.20 6.35
CA SER A 48 1.07 -10.88 6.94
C SER A 48 -0.18 -10.38 7.67
N ASP A 49 -0.08 -10.41 9.00
CA ASP A 49 -1.01 -9.75 9.93
C ASP A 49 -1.22 -8.27 9.60
N PHE A 50 -0.14 -7.58 9.24
CA PHE A 50 -0.20 -6.17 8.90
C PHE A 50 -1.10 -5.94 7.69
N ILE A 51 -0.95 -6.75 6.64
CA ILE A 51 -1.73 -6.64 5.40
C ILE A 51 -3.19 -7.00 5.63
N ALA A 52 -3.44 -8.13 6.30
CA ALA A 52 -4.79 -8.55 6.64
C ALA A 52 -5.52 -7.45 7.44
N LYS A 53 -4.91 -6.95 8.52
CA LYS A 53 -5.50 -5.87 9.35
C LYS A 53 -5.69 -4.57 8.57
N ALA A 54 -4.75 -4.21 7.68
CA ALA A 54 -4.86 -3.02 6.85
C ALA A 54 -6.05 -3.11 5.88
N CYS A 55 -6.20 -4.24 5.19
CA CYS A 55 -7.29 -4.46 4.23
C CYS A 55 -8.65 -4.63 4.91
N ILE A 56 -8.72 -5.33 6.04
CA ILE A 56 -9.97 -5.47 6.83
C ILE A 56 -10.43 -4.10 7.34
N ARG A 57 -9.52 -3.28 7.88
CA ARG A 57 -9.87 -1.97 8.43
C ARG A 57 -10.28 -0.97 7.34
N GLU A 58 -9.66 -1.02 6.18
CA GLU A 58 -9.93 -0.10 5.07
C GLU A 58 -10.05 -0.90 3.74
N PRO A 59 -11.17 -1.61 3.51
CA PRO A 59 -11.33 -2.45 2.32
C PRO A 59 -11.19 -1.71 1.00
N LYS A 60 -11.56 -0.42 1.00
CA LYS A 60 -11.36 0.49 -0.13
C LYS A 60 -9.90 0.55 -0.60
N LEU A 61 -8.92 0.39 0.31
CA LEU A 61 -7.50 0.36 -0.02
C LEU A 61 -7.16 -0.77 -1.01
N LEU A 62 -7.66 -1.98 -0.74
CA LEU A 62 -7.38 -3.12 -1.61
C LEU A 62 -8.15 -2.98 -2.93
N GLN A 63 -9.40 -2.53 -2.88
CA GLN A 63 -10.18 -2.24 -4.09
C GLN A 63 -9.48 -1.21 -5.00
N ASP A 64 -8.95 -0.13 -4.44
CA ASP A 64 -8.26 0.91 -5.22
C ASP A 64 -6.98 0.37 -5.87
N LEU A 65 -6.25 -0.53 -5.21
CA LEU A 65 -5.08 -1.21 -5.76
C LEU A 65 -5.43 -2.20 -6.87
N VAL A 66 -6.55 -2.91 -6.74
CA VAL A 66 -7.08 -3.79 -7.81
C VAL A 66 -7.49 -2.96 -9.01
N ASN A 67 -8.29 -1.91 -8.80
CA ASN A 67 -8.82 -1.08 -9.88
C ASN A 67 -7.72 -0.32 -10.64
N SER A 68 -6.63 0.07 -9.96
CA SER A 68 -5.50 0.73 -10.62
C SER A 68 -4.56 -0.25 -11.34
N GLY A 69 -4.68 -1.56 -11.09
CA GLY A 69 -3.76 -2.58 -11.60
C GLY A 69 -2.38 -2.58 -10.92
N ASP A 70 -2.19 -1.78 -9.86
CA ASP A 70 -0.89 -1.59 -9.23
C ASP A 70 -0.39 -2.84 -8.49
N LEU A 71 -1.28 -3.78 -8.14
CA LEU A 71 -0.90 -5.08 -7.55
C LEU A 71 -0.04 -5.94 -8.49
N GLY A 72 -0.27 -5.84 -9.80
CA GLY A 72 0.44 -6.61 -10.82
C GLY A 72 1.59 -5.85 -11.48
N LYS A 73 1.66 -4.53 -11.31
CA LYS A 73 2.62 -3.67 -12.00
C LYS A 73 3.88 -3.40 -11.17
N ALA A 74 5.07 -3.61 -11.72
CA ALA A 74 6.33 -3.05 -11.20
C ALA A 74 6.39 -1.54 -11.50
N TYR A 75 6.86 -0.74 -10.55
CA TYR A 75 6.95 0.71 -10.74
C TYR A 75 8.29 1.12 -11.33
N GLU A 76 8.26 2.08 -12.23
CA GLU A 76 9.46 2.77 -12.69
C GLU A 76 10.02 3.67 -11.57
N PRO A 77 11.33 4.01 -11.58
CA PRO A 77 11.98 4.76 -10.50
C PRO A 77 11.24 6.05 -10.07
N ASP A 78 10.70 6.81 -11.03
CA ASP A 78 10.02 8.08 -10.77
C ASP A 78 8.53 7.94 -10.42
N GLU A 79 7.96 6.74 -10.56
CA GLU A 79 6.52 6.54 -10.45
C GLU A 79 6.00 6.78 -9.03
N TYR A 80 6.79 6.44 -8.00
CA TYR A 80 6.46 6.78 -6.62
C TYR A 80 6.37 8.28 -6.39
N CYS A 81 7.33 9.05 -6.90
CA CYS A 81 7.33 10.51 -6.80
C CYS A 81 6.11 11.11 -7.51
N ILE A 82 5.78 10.64 -8.71
CA ILE A 82 4.63 11.12 -9.49
C ILE A 82 3.32 10.84 -8.76
N LYS A 83 3.10 9.58 -8.33
CA LYS A 83 1.89 9.18 -7.62
C LYS A 83 1.76 9.91 -6.28
N LEU A 84 2.85 10.05 -5.53
CA LEU A 84 2.84 10.73 -4.23
C LEU A 84 2.53 12.22 -4.38
N LYS A 85 3.17 12.92 -5.33
CA LYS A 85 2.86 14.33 -5.62
C LYS A 85 1.40 14.53 -6.00
N SER A 86 0.86 13.68 -6.87
CA SER A 86 -0.56 13.70 -7.22
C SER A 86 -1.46 13.46 -6.01
N PHE A 87 -1.11 12.50 -5.15
CA PHE A 87 -1.87 12.18 -3.94
C PHE A 87 -1.86 13.31 -2.87
N LEU A 88 -0.83 14.15 -2.89
CA LEU A 88 -0.64 15.27 -1.97
C LEU A 88 -1.03 16.63 -2.55
N ALA A 89 -1.56 16.69 -3.79
CA ALA A 89 -1.80 17.95 -4.49
C ALA A 89 -2.69 18.96 -3.72
N ASP A 90 -3.59 18.48 -2.87
CA ASP A 90 -4.52 19.30 -2.08
C ASP A 90 -4.06 19.57 -0.64
N VAL A 91 -2.86 19.13 -0.27
CA VAL A 91 -2.31 19.34 1.08
C VAL A 91 -1.83 20.78 1.24
N ARG A 92 -2.21 21.41 2.35
CA ARG A 92 -1.93 22.84 2.63
C ARG A 92 -1.34 23.08 4.03
N ASP A 93 -1.28 22.06 4.87
CA ASP A 93 -0.82 22.16 6.24
C ASP A 93 -0.08 20.88 6.67
N GLU A 94 0.75 21.00 7.70
CA GLU A 94 1.60 19.91 8.17
C GLU A 94 0.81 18.72 8.73
N ALA A 95 -0.30 18.97 9.43
CA ALA A 95 -1.11 17.90 9.99
C ALA A 95 -1.76 17.05 8.87
N SER A 96 -2.25 17.69 7.80
CA SER A 96 -2.79 17.00 6.64
C SER A 96 -1.70 16.27 5.84
N LEU A 97 -0.50 16.85 5.73
CA LEU A 97 0.67 16.19 5.11
C LEU A 97 1.01 14.88 5.84
N ILE A 98 1.20 14.92 7.16
CA ILE A 98 1.52 13.74 7.97
C ILE A 98 0.43 12.66 7.81
N ARG A 99 -0.86 13.06 7.87
CA ARG A 99 -1.98 12.12 7.71
C ARG A 99 -1.97 11.46 6.34
N ARG A 100 -1.77 12.23 5.27
CA ARG A 100 -1.76 11.74 3.89
C ARG A 100 -0.55 10.85 3.62
N LEU A 101 0.64 11.23 4.09
CA LEU A 101 1.84 10.39 3.99
C LEU A 101 1.65 9.02 4.67
N ARG A 102 1.03 8.98 5.86
CA ARG A 102 0.70 7.71 6.54
C ARG A 102 -0.30 6.86 5.75
N LYS A 103 -1.28 7.49 5.08
CA LYS A 103 -2.23 6.78 4.22
C LYS A 103 -1.55 6.21 2.98
N PHE A 104 -0.72 7.02 2.30
CA PHE A 104 0.05 6.59 1.14
C PHE A 104 1.03 5.47 1.49
N ARG A 105 1.76 5.59 2.60
CA ARG A 105 2.63 4.53 3.12
C ARG A 105 1.88 3.22 3.33
N ARG A 106 0.70 3.26 3.96
CA ARG A 106 -0.09 2.04 4.17
C ARG A 106 -0.46 1.37 2.84
N ARG A 107 -0.89 2.16 1.85
CA ARG A 107 -1.20 1.68 0.50
C ARG A 107 0.01 1.02 -0.15
N GLU A 108 1.16 1.70 -0.21
CA GLU A 108 2.35 1.15 -0.90
C GLU A 108 2.93 -0.06 -0.17
N MET A 109 2.93 -0.07 1.17
CA MET A 109 3.35 -1.27 1.92
C MET A 109 2.43 -2.46 1.62
N VAL A 110 1.13 -2.23 1.38
CA VAL A 110 0.23 -3.30 0.96
C VAL A 110 0.55 -3.78 -0.45
N ARG A 111 0.74 -2.87 -1.40
CA ARG A 111 1.15 -3.22 -2.76
C ARG A 111 2.45 -4.04 -2.79
N ILE A 112 3.50 -3.54 -2.15
CA ILE A 112 4.84 -4.16 -2.16
C ILE A 112 4.78 -5.55 -1.52
N ALA A 113 4.17 -5.68 -0.34
CA ALA A 113 4.04 -6.98 0.33
C ALA A 113 3.15 -7.95 -0.45
N TRP A 114 2.11 -7.46 -1.13
CA TRP A 114 1.28 -8.30 -2.00
C TRP A 114 2.09 -8.87 -3.16
N ARG A 115 2.93 -8.05 -3.80
CA ARG A 115 3.81 -8.50 -4.90
C ARG A 115 4.83 -9.53 -4.43
N ASP A 116 5.46 -9.28 -3.28
CA ASP A 116 6.44 -10.17 -2.65
C ASP A 116 5.82 -11.51 -2.25
N LEU A 117 4.77 -11.48 -1.41
CA LEU A 117 4.14 -12.69 -0.87
C LEU A 117 3.26 -13.43 -1.89
N GLY A 118 2.78 -12.72 -2.92
CA GLY A 118 2.03 -13.28 -4.04
C GLY A 118 2.91 -13.92 -5.12
N GLY A 119 4.24 -13.74 -5.05
CA GLY A 119 5.19 -14.29 -6.02
C GLY A 119 5.31 -13.50 -7.33
N ASN A 120 4.86 -12.24 -7.35
CA ASN A 120 4.85 -11.35 -8.52
C ASN A 120 6.07 -10.41 -8.58
N ALA A 121 6.98 -10.47 -7.61
CA ALA A 121 8.23 -9.71 -7.57
C ALA A 121 9.36 -10.58 -7.03
N GLU A 122 10.56 -10.42 -7.58
CA GLU A 122 11.76 -10.99 -7.00
C GLU A 122 12.22 -10.16 -5.79
N LEU A 123 13.02 -10.76 -4.90
CA LEU A 123 13.54 -10.08 -3.71
C LEU A 123 14.27 -8.76 -4.04
N SER A 124 15.03 -8.74 -5.14
CA SER A 124 15.72 -7.55 -5.64
C SER A 124 14.75 -6.42 -5.96
N GLU A 125 13.65 -6.73 -6.67
CA GLU A 125 12.60 -5.79 -7.00
C GLU A 125 11.91 -5.26 -5.74
N THR A 126 11.55 -6.13 -4.79
CA THR A 126 10.95 -5.74 -3.51
C THR A 126 11.86 -4.78 -2.73
N MET A 127 13.18 -5.03 -2.69
CA MET A 127 14.14 -4.15 -2.03
C MET A 127 14.30 -2.79 -2.73
N SER A 128 14.30 -2.78 -4.07
CA SER A 128 14.29 -1.56 -4.87
C SER A 128 13.01 -0.75 -4.64
N ASP A 129 11.85 -1.41 -4.62
CA ASP A 129 10.56 -0.79 -4.35
C ASP A 129 10.54 -0.09 -2.98
N LEU A 130 11.06 -0.74 -1.94
CA LEU A 130 11.18 -0.16 -0.61
C LEU A 130 12.09 1.07 -0.57
N SER A 131 13.22 1.02 -1.29
CA SER A 131 14.18 2.11 -1.37
C SER A 131 13.58 3.32 -2.11
N HIS A 132 13.08 3.11 -3.33
CA HIS A 132 12.46 4.17 -4.14
C HIS A 132 11.25 4.80 -3.43
N PHE A 133 10.45 3.99 -2.75
CA PHE A 133 9.33 4.48 -1.94
C PHE A 133 9.80 5.39 -0.80
N ALA A 134 10.87 5.00 -0.09
CA ALA A 134 11.43 5.79 1.00
C ALA A 134 11.98 7.13 0.50
N ASP A 135 12.75 7.11 -0.59
CA ASP A 135 13.30 8.31 -1.22
C ASP A 135 12.20 9.27 -1.66
N ALA A 136 11.15 8.76 -2.31
CA ALA A 136 10.01 9.57 -2.73
C ALA A 136 9.31 10.25 -1.55
N CYS A 137 9.13 9.54 -0.42
CA CYS A 137 8.53 10.11 0.79
C CYS A 137 9.39 11.22 1.39
N VAL A 138 10.70 10.98 1.53
CA VAL A 138 11.63 11.95 2.12
C VAL A 138 11.71 13.20 1.25
N GLN A 139 11.95 13.02 -0.06
CA GLN A 139 12.08 14.13 -1.00
C GLN A 139 10.80 14.97 -1.05
N THR A 140 9.64 14.32 -1.12
CA THR A 140 8.37 15.05 -1.22
C THR A 140 8.06 15.80 0.08
N ALA A 141 8.25 15.18 1.24
CA ALA A 141 8.06 15.85 2.52
C ALA A 141 9.01 17.05 2.68
N LEU A 142 10.27 16.89 2.29
CA LEU A 142 11.25 17.98 2.31
C LEU A 142 10.81 19.15 1.44
N CYS A 143 10.33 18.91 0.21
CA CYS A 143 9.84 19.98 -0.66
C CYS A 143 8.70 20.77 -0.02
N PHE A 144 7.65 20.10 0.48
CA PHE A 144 6.52 20.78 1.15
C PHE A 144 6.97 21.61 2.34
N LEU A 145 7.80 21.03 3.21
CA LEU A 145 8.26 21.71 4.42
C LEU A 145 9.18 22.88 4.06
N TYR A 146 10.07 22.73 3.09
CA TYR A 146 10.93 23.82 2.64
C TYR A 146 10.11 24.99 2.07
N ASP A 147 9.13 24.72 1.22
CA ASP A 147 8.27 25.76 0.63
C ASP A 147 7.49 26.53 1.72
N TRP A 148 6.94 25.83 2.71
CA TRP A 148 6.22 26.47 3.82
C TRP A 148 7.14 27.28 4.73
N GLN A 149 8.30 26.72 5.08
CA GLN A 149 9.26 27.38 5.96
C GLN A 149 9.85 28.62 5.29
N THR A 150 10.16 28.56 3.99
CA THR A 150 10.67 29.73 3.25
C THR A 150 9.60 30.79 3.03
N ALA A 151 8.34 30.41 2.84
CA ALA A 151 7.23 31.37 2.82
C ALA A 151 7.04 32.08 4.18
N GLN A 152 7.30 31.38 5.29
CA GLN A 152 7.13 31.93 6.63
C GLN A 152 8.34 32.74 7.12
N PHE A 153 9.56 32.30 6.83
CA PHE A 153 10.80 32.81 7.42
C PHE A 153 11.80 33.38 6.40
N GLY A 154 11.50 33.29 5.10
CA GLY A 154 12.41 33.67 4.03
C GLY A 154 13.39 32.57 3.64
N ILE A 155 14.18 32.81 2.60
CA ILE A 155 15.18 31.86 2.10
C ILE A 155 16.45 32.00 2.94
N PRO A 156 17.03 30.88 3.46
CA PRO A 156 18.29 30.92 4.19
C PRO A 156 19.40 31.54 3.34
N VAL A 157 20.15 32.48 3.92
CA VAL A 157 21.36 33.06 3.32
C VAL A 157 22.57 32.67 4.17
N ASN A 158 23.70 32.41 3.52
CA ASN A 158 24.99 32.16 4.17
C ASN A 158 25.67 33.47 4.59
#